data_AF-A0A3N8KQS5-F1
#
_entry.id   AF-A0A3N8KQS5-F1
#
_cell.length_a   1.000
_cell.length_b   1.000
_cell.length_c   1.000
_cell.angle_alpha   90.00
_cell.angle_beta   90.00
_cell.angle_gamma   90.00
#
_symmetry.space_group_name_H-M   'P 1'
#
loop_
_entity.id
_entity.type
_entity.pdbx_description
1 polymer ?
#
loop_
_entity_poly.entity_id
_entity_poly.type
_entity_poly.pdbx_seq_one_letter_code
_entity_poly.pdbx_strand_id
1 'polypeptide(L)'
;MDATFVESTAVSLGFLSKPNGKDFAFAGNPVNDAKIIGTGVGIAVRKGDNQLREALNGAFAELKRNSTYQQLLKKYFTVDLAVH
;
A
#
# COMPACT_ATOMS: atom_id res chain seq x y z
N MET A 1 -0.25 -17.81 -18.69
CA MET A 1 0.46 -17.36 -17.48
C MET A 1 -0.16 -18.11 -16.33
N ASP A 2 0.63 -18.86 -15.56
CA ASP A 2 0.09 -19.74 -14.52
C ASP A 2 -0.09 -19.00 -13.19
N ALA A 3 0.79 -18.03 -12.87
CA ALA A 3 0.68 -17.15 -11.71
C ALA A 3 1.54 -15.87 -11.90
N THR A 4 1.28 -14.86 -11.07
CA THR A 4 2.13 -13.67 -10.91
C THR A 4 2.25 -13.30 -9.43
N PHE A 5 3.36 -12.68 -9.04
CA PHE A 5 3.60 -12.19 -7.69
C PHE A 5 3.65 -10.67 -7.69
N VAL A 6 2.68 -10.04 -7.02
CA VAL A 6 2.45 -8.58 -7.03
C VAL A 6 1.94 -8.16 -5.65
N GLU A 7 2.13 -6.89 -5.30
CA GLU A 7 1.54 -6.30 -4.10
C GLU A 7 0.00 -6.48 -4.11
N SER A 8 -0.55 -6.90 -2.97
CA SER A 8 -1.93 -7.39 -2.84
C SER A 8 -2.97 -6.30 -3.12
N THR A 9 -2.73 -5.06 -2.69
CA THR A 9 -3.63 -3.93 -2.92
C THR A 9 -3.71 -3.58 -4.40
N ALA A 10 -2.56 -3.50 -5.06
CA ALA A 10 -2.43 -3.17 -6.46
C ALA A 10 -3.15 -4.20 -7.34
N VAL A 11 -2.99 -5.49 -7.07
CA VAL A 11 -3.69 -6.53 -7.82
C VAL A 11 -5.19 -6.56 -7.48
N SER A 12 -5.59 -6.30 -6.22
CA SER A 12 -7.00 -6.23 -5.84
C SER A 12 -7.73 -5.10 -6.56
N LEU A 13 -7.21 -3.88 -6.49
CA LEU A 13 -7.85 -2.68 -7.06
C LEU A 13 -7.65 -2.57 -8.57
N GLY A 14 -6.47 -2.94 -9.07
CA GLY A 14 -6.10 -2.80 -10.47
C GLY A 14 -6.61 -3.92 -11.36
N PHE A 15 -6.89 -5.10 -10.80
CA PHE A 15 -7.21 -6.29 -11.60
C PHE A 15 -8.37 -7.13 -11.03
N LEU A 16 -8.26 -7.69 -9.82
CA LEU A 16 -9.25 -8.66 -9.30
C LEU A 16 -10.65 -8.06 -9.11
N SER A 17 -10.74 -6.77 -8.78
CA SER A 17 -12.00 -6.03 -8.68
C SER A 17 -12.60 -5.62 -10.04
N LYS A 18 -11.91 -5.88 -11.15
CA LYS A 18 -12.31 -5.48 -12.51
C LYS A 18 -12.86 -6.67 -13.30
N PRO A 19 -13.65 -6.45 -14.37
CA PRO A 19 -14.23 -7.55 -15.15
C PRO A 19 -13.23 -8.56 -15.70
N ASN A 20 -12.03 -8.12 -16.05
CA ASN A 20 -10.94 -8.97 -16.54
C ASN A 20 -10.27 -9.83 -15.45
N GLY A 21 -10.48 -9.53 -14.17
CA GLY A 21 -9.96 -10.30 -13.05
C GLY A 21 -10.92 -11.37 -12.51
N LYS A 22 -12.13 -11.50 -13.06
CA LYS A 22 -13.19 -12.36 -12.50
C LYS A 22 -12.84 -13.85 -12.43
N ASP A 23 -12.03 -14.33 -13.37
CA ASP A 23 -11.61 -15.73 -13.45
C ASP A 23 -10.27 -15.98 -12.73
N PHE A 24 -9.77 -14.99 -11.98
CA PHE A 24 -8.53 -15.04 -11.22
C PHE A 24 -8.79 -14.83 -9.73
N ALA A 25 -7.90 -15.35 -8.91
CA ALA A 25 -7.96 -15.21 -7.46
C ALA A 25 -6.56 -15.14 -6.87
N PHE A 26 -6.48 -14.77 -5.59
CA PHE A 26 -5.27 -15.02 -4.81
C PHE A 26 -5.03 -16.53 -4.68
N ALA A 27 -3.76 -16.94 -4.78
CA ALA A 27 -3.34 -18.32 -4.60
C ALA A 27 -2.53 -18.43 -3.31
N GLY A 28 -3.08 -19.12 -2.31
CA GLY A 28 -2.43 -19.34 -1.01
C GLY A 28 -2.42 -18.11 -0.10
N ASN A 29 -1.54 -18.16 0.91
CA ASN A 29 -1.39 -17.11 1.90
C ASN A 29 -0.47 -15.97 1.41
N PRO A 30 -0.59 -14.76 1.99
CA PRO A 30 0.32 -13.67 1.72
C PRO A 30 1.77 -14.03 2.07
N VAL A 31 2.71 -13.55 1.26
CA VAL A 31 4.14 -13.67 1.56
C VAL A 31 4.55 -12.52 2.46
N ASN A 32 4.77 -12.83 3.73
CA ASN A 32 5.18 -11.87 4.76
C ASN A 32 6.64 -12.13 5.18
N ASP A 33 7.60 -11.54 4.45
CA ASP A 33 9.01 -11.52 4.84
C ASP A 33 9.54 -10.08 4.83
N ALA A 34 9.76 -9.52 6.02
CA ALA A 34 10.21 -8.12 6.17
C ALA A 34 11.60 -7.85 5.56
N LYS A 35 12.46 -8.88 5.39
CA LYS A 35 13.77 -8.71 4.75
C LYS A 35 13.66 -8.62 3.23
N ILE A 36 12.65 -9.27 2.64
CA ILE A 36 12.47 -9.35 1.19
C ILE A 36 11.48 -8.30 0.69
N ILE A 37 10.34 -8.17 1.38
CA ILE A 37 9.20 -7.33 0.96
C ILE A 37 9.19 -5.97 1.68
N GLY A 38 9.95 -5.84 2.77
CA GLY A 38 9.99 -4.63 3.60
C GLY A 38 8.83 -4.54 4.58
N THR A 39 8.72 -3.41 5.28
CA THR A 39 7.71 -3.18 6.33
C THR A 39 6.60 -2.22 5.90
N GLY A 40 6.51 -1.94 4.60
CA GLY A 40 5.55 -1.00 4.01
C GLY A 40 6.20 -0.01 3.05
N VAL A 41 5.43 1.02 2.68
CA VAL A 41 5.82 2.04 1.70
C VAL A 41 6.16 3.35 2.41
N GLY A 42 7.18 4.06 1.92
CA GLY A 42 7.58 5.37 2.46
C GLY A 42 7.99 6.35 1.35
N ILE A 43 8.05 7.63 1.69
CA ILE A 43 8.57 8.67 0.79
C ILE A 43 10.10 8.65 0.89
N ALA A 44 10.76 8.30 -0.21
CA ALA A 44 12.22 8.28 -0.27
C ALA A 44 12.78 9.71 -0.37
N VAL A 45 13.80 9.99 0.43
CA VAL A 45 14.59 11.24 0.37
C VAL A 45 16.08 10.91 0.23
N ARG A 46 16.89 11.89 -0.18
CA ARG A 46 18.34 11.72 -0.25
C ARG A 46 18.91 11.42 1.14
N LYS A 47 19.95 10.57 1.20
CA LYS A 47 20.69 10.32 2.44
C LYS A 47 21.25 11.65 2.98
N GLY A 48 21.07 11.89 4.28
CA GLY A 48 21.51 13.11 4.96
C GLY A 48 20.55 14.30 4.87
N ASP A 49 19.49 14.23 4.05
CA ASP A 49 18.50 15.31 3.91
C ASP A 49 17.47 15.27 5.06
N ASN A 50 17.96 15.50 6.28
CA ASN A 50 17.15 15.39 7.50
C ASN A 50 16.06 16.45 7.54
N GLN A 51 16.30 17.66 7.03
CA GLN A 51 15.31 18.73 7.02
C GLN A 51 14.08 18.35 6.19
N LEU A 52 14.29 17.84 4.98
CA LEU A 52 13.17 17.38 4.14
C LEU A 52 12.46 16.18 4.76
N ARG A 53 13.22 15.23 5.32
CA ARG A 53 12.65 14.07 6.01
C ARG A 53 11.71 14.49 7.14
N GLU A 54 12.16 15.38 8.03
CA GLU A 54 11.34 15.82 9.16
C GLU A 54 10.14 16.65 8.72
N ALA A 55 10.27 17.49 7.69
CA ALA A 55 9.15 18.23 7.14
C ALA A 55 8.05 17.29 6.58
N LEU A 56 8.43 16.26 5.82
CA LEU A 56 7.50 15.27 5.29
C LEU A 56 6.84 14.44 6.41
N ASN A 57 7.62 14.01 7.40
CA ASN A 57 7.11 13.28 8.57
C ASN A 57 6.10 14.13 9.36
N GLY A 58 6.40 15.40 9.60
CA GLY A 58 5.51 16.34 10.28
C GLY A 58 4.20 16.55 9.53
N ALA A 59 4.27 16.80 8.22
CA ALA A 59 3.08 16.94 7.39
C ALA A 59 2.22 15.66 7.40
N PHE A 60 2.84 14.48 7.28
CA PHE A 60 2.13 13.21 7.33
C PHE A 60 1.47 12.95 8.68
N ALA A 61 2.15 13.30 9.79
CA ALA A 61 1.58 13.21 11.12
C ALA A 61 0.36 14.13 11.29
N GLU A 62 0.42 15.35 10.74
CA GLU A 62 -0.71 16.27 10.74
C GLU A 62 -1.90 15.74 9.94
N LEU A 63 -1.67 15.17 8.75
CA LEU A 63 -2.72 14.54 7.95
C LEU A 63 -3.40 13.36 8.68
N LYS A 64 -2.67 12.64 9.52
CA LYS A 64 -3.24 11.60 10.38
C LYS A 64 -4.08 12.21 11.49
N ARG A 65 -3.55 13.24 12.16
CA ARG A 65 -4.21 13.91 13.30
C ARG A 65 -5.53 14.59 12.90
N ASN A 66 -5.60 15.17 11.71
CA ASN A 66 -6.80 15.88 11.22
C ASN A 66 -7.73 14.98 10.38
N SER A 67 -7.50 13.66 10.38
CA SER A 67 -8.28 12.65 9.65
C SER A 67 -8.26 12.77 8.11
N THR A 68 -7.52 13.71 7.52
CA THR A 68 -7.39 13.82 6.05
C THR A 68 -6.82 12.52 5.47
N TYR A 69 -5.85 11.91 6.15
CA TYR A 69 -5.30 10.60 5.73
C TYR A 69 -6.38 9.52 5.67
N GLN A 70 -7.25 9.44 6.68
CA GLN A 70 -8.33 8.45 6.71
C GLN A 70 -9.37 8.71 5.62
N GLN A 71 -9.69 9.98 5.33
CA GLN A 71 -10.61 10.34 4.25
C GLN A 71 -10.04 9.92 2.89
N LEU A 72 -8.74 10.14 2.66
CA LEU A 72 -8.05 9.71 1.44
C LEU A 72 -8.03 8.19 1.33
N LEU A 73 -7.73 7.47 2.41
CA LEU A 73 -7.78 6.01 2.42
C LEU A 73 -9.15 5.49 2.01
N LYS A 74 -10.23 5.97 2.65
CA LYS A 74 -11.61 5.55 2.32
C LYS A 74 -12.00 5.85 0.88
N LYS A 75 -11.48 6.95 0.31
CA LYS A 75 -11.80 7.36 -1.06
C LYS A 75 -11.18 6.43 -2.11
N TYR A 76 -9.97 5.94 -1.88
CA TYR A 76 -9.21 5.19 -2.90
C TYR A 76 -9.08 3.71 -2.62
N PHE A 77 -9.22 3.30 -1.37
CA PHE A 77 -9.07 1.91 -0.93
C PHE A 77 -10.37 1.46 -0.28
N THR A 78 -11.30 1.03 -1.14
CA THR A 78 -12.62 0.49 -0.75
C THR A 78 -12.60 -1.02 -0.56
N VAL A 79 -11.50 -1.68 -0.91
CA VAL A 79 -11.22 -3.09 -0.57
C VAL A 79 -10.56 -3.14 0.79
N ASP A 80 -10.89 -4.17 1.59
CA ASP A 80 -10.25 -4.37 2.88
C ASP A 80 -8.75 -4.63 2.67
N LEU A 81 -7.93 -3.66 3.05
CA LEU A 81 -6.47 -3.74 2.97
C LEU A 81 -5.89 -4.61 4.09
N ALA A 82 -6.72 -5.06 5.04
CA ALA A 82 -6.33 -6.01 6.06
C ALA A 82 -6.21 -7.42 5.46
N VAL A 83 -5.27 -7.58 4.55
CA VAL A 83 -4.64 -8.88 4.33
C VAL A 83 -3.60 -9.01 5.45
N HIS A 84 -4.03 -9.55 6.59
CA HIS A 84 -3.14 -9.97 7.68
C HIS A 84 -2.36 -11.24 7.29
#